data_AF-A0A0H4KBV8-F1
#
_entry.id   AF-A0A0H4KBV8-F1
#
_cell.length_a   1.000
_cell.length_b   1.000
_cell.length_c   1.000
_cell.angle_alpha   90.00
_cell.angle_beta   90.00
_cell.angle_gamma   90.00
#
_symmetry.space_group_name_H-M   'P 1'
#
loop_
_entity.id
_entity.type
_entity.pdbx_description
1 polymer ?
#
loop_
_entity_poly.entity_id
_entity_poly.type
_entity_poly.pdbx_seq_one_letter_code
_entity_poly.pdbx_strand_id
1 'polypeptide(L)'
;MGRGRIEIKRIENANSRQVTFSKRRAGLLKKAQELAVLCDAEVAVIIFSNTGKLFDFSSSGMKGTLSRYNECVDSPEAALVEYKAEKQDSKEVDVLKDEISKLHMKHLRLLGKDLTGLGLKELQQLEQQLSEGLLSVKERKEQLLMEQLEQSRMQEQQTMLENETLRRQVEELRGFFPPADHPVPSYRDYYPVKMQNTLADHGVGSPEVRYNYQMQKEDSDITLHLGLPIDVYSKMKEPETGILSNDSGSQMAIF
;
A
#
# COMPACT_ATOMS: atom_id res chain seq x y z
N MET A 1 38.79 -44.02 -3.92
CA MET A 1 39.07 -43.70 -2.50
C MET A 1 37.74 -43.51 -1.76
N GLY A 2 37.15 -44.60 -1.24
CA GLY A 2 35.90 -44.51 -0.47
C GLY A 2 36.17 -43.91 0.90
N ARG A 3 35.53 -42.77 1.22
CA ARG A 3 35.54 -42.21 2.57
C ARG A 3 34.81 -43.18 3.52
N GLY A 4 35.33 -43.35 4.73
CA GLY A 4 34.83 -44.29 5.73
C GLY A 4 33.35 -44.12 6.09
N ARG A 5 32.80 -45.11 6.80
CA ARG A 5 31.41 -45.11 7.26
C ARG A 5 31.11 -43.84 8.08
N ILE A 6 29.98 -43.20 7.80
CA ILE A 6 29.46 -42.06 8.56
C ILE A 6 28.19 -42.45 9.32
N GLU A 7 27.98 -41.86 10.49
CA GLU A 7 26.77 -42.03 11.30
C GLU A 7 25.57 -41.34 10.64
N ILE A 8 24.37 -41.90 10.79
CA ILE A 8 23.11 -41.29 10.31
C ILE A 8 22.64 -40.27 11.36
N LYS A 9 23.23 -39.08 11.31
CA LYS A 9 22.85 -37.90 12.08
C LYS A 9 23.00 -36.63 11.23
N ARG A 10 22.43 -35.51 11.70
CA ARG A 10 22.58 -34.20 11.04
C ARG A 10 24.07 -33.86 10.93
N ILE A 11 24.51 -33.47 9.73
CA ILE A 11 25.89 -32.98 9.52
C ILE A 11 25.93 -31.52 9.98
N GLU A 12 26.71 -31.21 11.01
CA GLU A 12 26.77 -29.85 11.59
C GLU A 12 27.42 -28.84 10.64
N ASN A 13 28.55 -29.19 10.04
CA ASN A 13 29.26 -28.31 9.11
C ASN A 13 28.43 -28.06 7.84
N ALA A 14 28.09 -26.79 7.58
CA ALA A 14 27.24 -26.37 6.47
C ALA A 14 27.81 -26.73 5.09
N ASN A 15 29.11 -26.55 4.87
CA ASN A 15 29.76 -26.85 3.58
C ASN A 15 29.72 -28.36 3.30
N SER A 16 30.09 -29.17 4.30
CA SER A 16 30.02 -30.63 4.21
C SER A 16 28.58 -31.11 4.00
N ARG A 17 27.61 -30.49 4.67
CA ARG A 17 26.18 -30.79 4.53
C ARG A 17 25.68 -30.47 3.11
N GLN A 18 26.06 -29.33 2.54
CA GLN A 18 25.66 -28.94 1.18
C GLN A 18 26.23 -29.86 0.10
N VAL A 19 27.51 -30.21 0.21
CA VAL A 19 28.15 -31.15 -0.73
C VAL A 19 27.52 -32.54 -0.61
N THR A 20 27.26 -33.00 0.63
CA THR A 20 26.63 -34.29 0.88
C THR A 20 25.19 -34.31 0.39
N PHE A 21 24.41 -33.26 0.63
CA PHE A 21 23.06 -33.11 0.11
C PHE A 21 23.05 -33.21 -1.41
N SER A 22 23.93 -32.47 -2.10
CA SER A 22 23.99 -32.47 -3.56
C SER A 22 24.28 -33.87 -4.11
N LYS A 23 25.23 -34.60 -3.51
CA LYS A 23 25.61 -35.95 -3.94
C LYS A 23 24.53 -36.98 -3.60
N ARG A 24 23.98 -36.97 -2.38
CA ARG A 24 22.96 -37.93 -1.94
C ARG A 24 21.63 -37.72 -2.65
N ARG A 25 21.22 -36.46 -2.86
CA ARG A 25 20.04 -36.10 -3.66
C ARG A 25 20.18 -36.67 -5.06
N ALA A 26 21.28 -36.40 -5.75
CA ALA A 26 21.51 -36.93 -7.10
C ALA A 26 21.52 -38.47 -7.12
N GLY A 27 22.14 -39.11 -6.13
CA GLY A 27 22.13 -40.56 -6.00
C GLY A 27 20.74 -41.14 -5.76
N LEU A 28 19.93 -40.50 -4.91
CA LEU A 28 18.55 -40.91 -4.63
C LEU A 28 17.68 -40.79 -5.88
N LEU A 29 17.76 -39.67 -6.60
CA LEU A 29 17.00 -39.48 -7.83
C LEU A 29 17.37 -40.51 -8.90
N LYS A 30 18.67 -40.83 -9.05
CA LYS A 30 19.13 -41.90 -9.94
C LYS A 30 18.55 -43.26 -9.56
N LYS A 31 18.54 -43.59 -8.26
CA LYS A 31 17.98 -44.86 -7.79
C LYS A 31 16.47 -44.95 -7.99
N ALA A 32 15.75 -43.85 -7.77
CA ALA A 32 14.32 -43.77 -8.06
C ALA A 32 14.03 -43.98 -9.55
N GLN A 33 14.84 -43.37 -10.43
CA GLN A 33 14.74 -43.56 -11.88
C GLN A 33 15.05 -45.01 -12.30
N GLU A 34 16.11 -45.60 -11.76
CA GLU A 34 16.45 -47.01 -12.00
C GLU A 34 15.30 -47.93 -11.59
N LEU A 35 14.71 -47.72 -10.41
CA LEU A 35 13.57 -48.51 -9.94
C LEU A 35 12.35 -48.38 -10.86
N ALA A 36 12.03 -47.15 -11.27
CA ALA A 36 10.90 -46.89 -12.15
C ALA A 36 11.05 -47.62 -13.49
N VAL A 37 12.26 -47.61 -14.08
CA VAL A 37 12.53 -48.25 -15.37
C VAL A 37 12.64 -49.78 -15.25
N LEU A 38 13.33 -50.29 -14.24
CA LEU A 38 13.60 -51.73 -14.10
C LEU A 38 12.36 -52.53 -13.72
N CYS A 39 11.44 -51.93 -12.98
CA CYS A 39 10.28 -52.62 -12.43
C CYS A 39 8.96 -52.10 -12.99
N ASP A 40 8.98 -51.21 -13.99
CA ASP A 40 7.80 -50.51 -14.51
C ASP A 40 6.92 -49.93 -13.39
N ALA A 41 7.58 -49.34 -12.39
CA ALA A 41 6.94 -48.80 -11.21
C ALA A 41 6.77 -47.29 -11.34
N GLU A 42 5.62 -46.77 -10.93
CA GLU A 42 5.46 -45.32 -10.79
C GLU A 42 6.11 -44.85 -9.48
N VAL A 43 7.11 -43.97 -9.59
CA VAL A 43 7.89 -43.49 -8.45
C VAL A 43 7.95 -41.97 -8.49
N ALA A 44 7.66 -41.33 -7.36
CA ALA A 44 7.87 -39.91 -7.14
C ALA A 44 8.73 -39.66 -5.88
N VAL A 45 9.60 -38.66 -5.95
CA VAL A 45 10.47 -38.22 -4.86
C VAL A 45 10.37 -36.71 -4.74
N ILE A 46 10.08 -36.21 -3.54
CA ILE A 46 9.99 -34.78 -3.22
C ILE A 46 11.01 -34.47 -2.13
N ILE A 47 11.86 -33.46 -2.35
CA ILE A 47 12.93 -33.08 -1.42
C ILE A 47 12.92 -31.57 -1.24
N PHE A 48 12.67 -31.12 -0.01
CA PHE A 48 12.88 -29.73 0.38
C PHE A 48 14.25 -29.59 1.04
N SER A 49 15.06 -28.66 0.54
CA SER A 49 16.30 -28.28 1.20
C SER A 49 16.02 -27.45 2.46
N ASN A 50 17.03 -27.28 3.32
CA ASN A 50 16.94 -26.41 4.49
C ASN A 50 16.73 -24.92 4.13
N THR A 51 16.97 -24.52 2.87
CA THR A 51 16.66 -23.18 2.36
C THR A 51 15.27 -23.09 1.72
N GLY A 52 14.45 -24.13 1.82
CA GLY A 52 13.12 -24.18 1.21
C GLY A 52 13.09 -24.45 -0.30
N LYS A 53 14.24 -24.64 -0.95
CA LYS A 53 14.27 -24.98 -2.38
C LYS A 53 13.74 -26.40 -2.59
N LEU A 54 12.80 -26.54 -3.53
CA LEU A 54 12.23 -27.79 -3.98
C LEU A 54 13.14 -28.48 -5.01
N PHE A 55 13.35 -29.77 -4.82
CA PHE A 55 13.93 -30.67 -5.80
C PHE A 55 13.07 -31.92 -5.87
N ASP A 56 12.68 -32.31 -7.07
CA ASP A 56 11.75 -33.41 -7.27
C ASP A 56 12.09 -34.28 -8.47
N PHE A 57 11.48 -35.46 -8.49
CA PHE A 57 11.49 -36.40 -9.60
C PHE A 57 10.16 -37.16 -9.60
N SER A 58 9.61 -37.41 -10.78
CA SER A 58 8.48 -38.32 -10.98
C SER A 58 8.66 -39.01 -12.33
N SER A 59 8.32 -40.31 -12.39
CA SER A 59 8.43 -41.08 -13.63
C SER A 59 7.35 -40.76 -14.67
N SER A 60 6.13 -40.43 -14.24
CA SER A 60 4.97 -40.16 -15.12
C SER A 60 4.35 -38.76 -14.95
N GLY A 61 4.94 -37.92 -14.10
CA GLY A 61 4.53 -36.54 -13.86
C GLY A 61 3.99 -36.33 -12.46
N MET A 62 4.55 -35.35 -11.74
CA MET A 62 4.29 -35.14 -10.31
C MET A 62 2.80 -35.00 -9.98
N LYS A 63 2.07 -34.22 -10.79
CA LYS A 63 0.64 -33.98 -10.57
C LYS A 63 -0.18 -35.28 -10.65
N GLY A 64 0.12 -36.14 -11.63
CA GLY A 64 -0.56 -37.42 -11.79
C GLY A 64 -0.26 -38.38 -10.65
N THR A 65 1.01 -38.48 -10.24
CA THR A 65 1.38 -39.34 -9.10
C THR A 65 0.73 -38.89 -7.80
N LEU A 66 0.68 -37.58 -7.54
CA LEU A 66 0.01 -37.03 -6.35
C LEU A 66 -1.51 -37.24 -6.39
N SER A 67 -2.15 -37.08 -7.55
CA SER A 67 -3.58 -37.37 -7.70
C SER A 67 -3.90 -38.83 -7.37
N ARG A 68 -3.15 -39.78 -7.95
CA ARG A 68 -3.33 -41.22 -7.66
C ARG A 68 -3.03 -41.56 -6.19
N TYR A 69 -2.04 -40.90 -5.58
CA TYR A 69 -1.77 -41.06 -4.15
C TYR A 69 -2.98 -40.63 -3.31
N ASN A 70 -3.52 -39.43 -3.55
CA ASN A 70 -4.68 -38.93 -2.82
C ASN A 70 -5.90 -39.85 -3.01
N GLU A 71 -6.18 -40.29 -4.24
CA GLU A 71 -7.25 -41.25 -4.54
C GLU A 71 -7.07 -42.59 -3.79
N CYS A 72 -5.83 -43.05 -3.59
CA CYS A 72 -5.52 -44.24 -2.79
C CYS A 72 -5.59 -44.01 -1.28
N VAL A 73 -5.24 -42.82 -0.79
CA VAL A 73 -5.38 -42.46 0.64
C VAL A 73 -6.85 -42.36 1.04
N ASP A 74 -7.71 -41.93 0.11
CA ASP A 74 -9.18 -41.91 0.29
C ASP A 74 -9.82 -43.32 0.30
N SER A 75 -9.03 -44.39 0.08
CA SER A 75 -9.46 -45.79 0.23
C SER A 75 -9.50 -46.20 1.71
N PRO A 76 -10.48 -47.02 2.15
CA PRO A 76 -10.87 -47.16 3.57
C PRO A 76 -9.82 -47.71 4.54
N GLU A 77 -8.67 -48.20 4.08
CA GLU A 77 -7.69 -48.89 4.94
C GLU A 77 -6.62 -47.97 5.56
N ALA A 78 -6.31 -46.82 4.93
CA ALA A 78 -5.38 -45.81 5.47
C ALA A 78 -6.11 -44.64 6.18
N ALA A 79 -7.42 -44.52 5.98
CA ALA A 79 -8.27 -43.42 6.44
C ALA A 79 -8.51 -43.34 7.97
N LEU A 80 -7.99 -44.24 8.81
CA LEU A 80 -8.31 -44.20 10.25
C LEU A 80 -7.52 -43.15 11.05
N VAL A 81 -6.37 -42.69 10.55
CA VAL A 81 -5.46 -41.80 11.29
C VAL A 81 -5.43 -40.37 10.72
N GLU A 82 -5.44 -40.18 9.39
CA GLU A 82 -5.44 -38.85 8.74
C GLU A 82 -6.84 -38.19 8.68
N TYR A 83 -7.91 -38.99 8.58
CA TYR A 83 -9.29 -38.51 8.46
C TYR A 83 -9.83 -37.79 9.71
N LYS A 84 -9.08 -37.82 10.83
CA LYS A 84 -9.38 -37.02 12.03
C LYS A 84 -8.77 -35.63 11.98
N ALA A 85 -7.60 -35.45 11.37
CA ALA A 85 -6.93 -34.16 11.25
C ALA A 85 -7.54 -33.33 10.12
N GLU A 86 -7.76 -33.92 8.94
CA GLU A 86 -8.34 -33.21 7.78
C GLU A 86 -9.82 -32.87 7.95
N LYS A 87 -10.63 -33.68 8.66
CA LYS A 87 -12.00 -33.29 9.01
C LYS A 87 -12.06 -32.16 10.03
N GLN A 88 -11.06 -32.03 10.90
CA GLN A 88 -11.00 -30.94 11.86
C GLN A 88 -10.71 -29.63 11.12
N ASP A 89 -9.69 -29.62 10.27
CA ASP A 89 -9.32 -28.46 9.44
C ASP A 89 -10.41 -28.10 8.43
N SER A 90 -11.07 -29.08 7.78
CA SER A 90 -12.19 -28.83 6.87
C SER A 90 -13.37 -28.18 7.59
N LYS A 91 -13.69 -28.62 8.82
CA LYS A 91 -14.78 -28.03 9.61
C LYS A 91 -14.45 -26.61 10.04
N GLU A 92 -13.21 -26.36 10.46
CA GLU A 92 -12.77 -25.01 10.83
C GLU A 92 -12.82 -24.06 9.64
N VAL A 93 -12.39 -24.51 8.46
CA VAL A 93 -12.48 -23.74 7.21
C VAL A 93 -13.94 -23.44 6.85
N ASP A 94 -14.86 -24.39 7.01
CA ASP A 94 -16.27 -24.17 6.71
C ASP A 94 -16.94 -23.21 7.71
N VAL A 95 -16.60 -23.31 9.01
CA VAL A 95 -17.05 -22.33 10.02
C VAL A 95 -16.56 -20.92 9.69
N LEU A 96 -15.31 -20.77 9.26
CA LEU A 96 -14.75 -19.48 8.87
C LEU A 96 -15.42 -18.92 7.61
N LYS A 97 -15.71 -19.76 6.61
CA LYS A 97 -16.45 -19.35 5.40
C LYS A 97 -17.85 -18.85 5.73
N ASP A 98 -18.54 -19.54 6.65
CA ASP A 98 -19.86 -19.11 7.12
C ASP A 98 -19.79 -17.76 7.84
N GLU A 99 -18.78 -17.55 8.67
CA GLU A 99 -18.60 -16.27 9.37
C GLU A 99 -18.27 -15.13 8.41
N ILE A 100 -17.41 -15.37 7.42
CA ILE A 100 -17.12 -14.41 6.35
C ILE A 100 -18.39 -14.05 5.60
N SER A 101 -19.22 -15.03 5.25
CA SER A 101 -20.48 -14.81 4.55
C SER A 101 -21.47 -13.99 5.38
N LYS A 102 -21.57 -14.26 6.68
CA LYS A 102 -22.39 -13.49 7.63
C LYS A 102 -21.90 -12.04 7.75
N LEU A 103 -20.59 -11.82 7.90
CA LEU A 103 -20.00 -10.49 7.97
C LEU A 103 -20.20 -9.71 6.67
N HIS A 104 -20.03 -10.37 5.53
CA HIS A 104 -20.26 -9.79 4.21
C HIS A 104 -21.73 -9.33 4.07
N MET A 105 -22.68 -10.16 4.47
CA MET A 105 -24.10 -9.81 4.45
C MET A 105 -24.42 -8.64 5.40
N LYS A 106 -23.84 -8.60 6.60
CA LYS A 106 -23.99 -7.45 7.52
C LYS A 106 -23.44 -6.16 6.90
N HIS A 107 -22.27 -6.23 6.27
CA HIS A 107 -21.68 -5.08 5.60
C HIS A 107 -22.56 -4.54 4.46
N LEU A 108 -23.08 -5.43 3.61
CA LEU A 108 -24.01 -5.04 2.54
C LEU A 108 -25.27 -4.36 3.10
N ARG A 109 -25.84 -4.90 4.18
CA ARG A 109 -26.99 -4.29 4.86
C ARG A 109 -26.68 -2.91 5.40
N LEU A 110 -25.52 -2.70 6.02
CA LEU A 110 -25.08 -1.37 6.47
C LEU A 110 -24.89 -0.39 5.31
N LEU A 111 -24.59 -0.87 4.10
CA LEU A 111 -24.55 -0.07 2.87
C LEU A 111 -25.94 0.15 2.22
N GLY A 112 -27.02 -0.35 2.83
CA GLY A 112 -28.37 -0.30 2.28
C GLY A 112 -28.64 -1.28 1.13
N LYS A 113 -27.80 -2.31 0.97
CA LYS A 113 -27.94 -3.38 -0.04
C LYS A 113 -28.42 -4.68 0.62
N ASP A 114 -28.99 -5.59 -0.17
CA ASP A 114 -29.48 -6.91 0.30
C ASP A 114 -30.32 -6.86 1.59
N LEU A 115 -31.27 -5.91 1.60
CA LEU A 115 -32.26 -5.74 2.66
C LEU A 115 -33.43 -6.74 2.55
N THR A 116 -33.43 -7.56 1.50
CA THR A 116 -34.46 -8.59 1.28
C THR A 116 -34.43 -9.61 2.42
N GLY A 117 -35.61 -9.93 2.96
CA GLY A 117 -35.75 -10.86 4.09
C GLY A 117 -35.61 -10.24 5.48
N LEU A 118 -35.36 -8.92 5.60
CA LEU A 118 -35.45 -8.21 6.88
C LEU A 118 -36.91 -7.83 7.21
N GLY A 119 -37.31 -8.02 8.46
CA GLY A 119 -38.58 -7.53 8.98
C GLY A 119 -38.54 -6.03 9.28
N LEU A 120 -39.71 -5.40 9.41
CA LEU A 120 -39.82 -3.96 9.70
C LEU A 120 -39.04 -3.53 10.96
N LYS A 121 -39.11 -4.34 12.04
CA LYS A 121 -38.40 -4.06 13.29
C LYS A 121 -36.88 -4.11 13.11
N GLU A 122 -36.39 -5.05 12.33
CA GLU A 122 -34.94 -5.20 12.06
C GLU A 122 -34.45 -4.04 11.19
N LEU A 123 -35.27 -3.60 10.24
CA LEU A 123 -34.96 -2.44 9.40
C LEU A 123 -34.91 -1.14 10.22
N GLN A 124 -35.85 -0.94 11.15
CA GLN A 124 -35.85 0.19 12.08
C GLN A 124 -34.61 0.17 12.99
N GLN A 125 -34.20 -1.00 13.47
CA GLN A 125 -32.97 -1.13 14.26
C GLN A 125 -31.72 -0.78 13.44
N LEU A 126 -31.65 -1.23 12.18
CA LEU A 126 -30.55 -0.91 11.29
C LEU A 126 -30.48 0.60 10.98
N GLU A 127 -31.63 1.24 10.74
CA GLU A 127 -31.73 2.69 10.55
C GLU A 127 -31.26 3.44 11.79
N GLN A 128 -31.70 3.02 12.98
CA GLN A 128 -31.27 3.60 14.24
C GLN A 128 -29.75 3.48 14.41
N GLN A 129 -29.17 2.29 14.19
CA GLN A 129 -27.72 2.07 14.29
C GLN A 129 -26.93 2.96 13.32
N LEU A 130 -27.39 3.10 12.07
CA LEU A 130 -26.75 3.97 11.09
C LEU A 130 -26.85 5.44 11.47
N SER A 131 -28.00 5.88 11.98
CA SER A 131 -28.19 7.28 12.40
C SER A 131 -27.34 7.66 13.61
N GLU A 132 -27.25 6.78 14.61
CA GLU A 132 -26.39 6.96 15.80
C GLU A 132 -24.90 6.96 15.41
N GLY A 133 -24.49 6.04 14.54
CA GLY A 133 -23.12 5.99 14.01
C GLY A 133 -22.77 7.24 13.21
N LEU A 134 -23.69 7.73 12.37
CA LEU A 134 -23.51 8.95 11.59
C LEU A 134 -23.37 10.19 12.49
N LEU A 135 -24.22 10.30 13.51
CA LEU A 135 -24.14 11.39 14.50
C LEU A 135 -22.80 11.37 15.22
N SER A 136 -22.35 10.21 15.70
CA SER A 136 -21.07 10.04 16.39
C SER A 136 -19.88 10.46 15.51
N VAL A 137 -19.89 10.07 14.24
CA VAL A 137 -18.85 10.47 13.27
C VAL A 137 -18.89 11.98 13.00
N LYS A 138 -20.10 12.57 12.89
CA LYS A 138 -20.26 14.01 12.69
C LYS A 138 -19.72 14.80 13.88
N GLU A 139 -20.09 14.44 15.10
CA GLU A 139 -19.59 15.07 16.33
C GLU A 139 -18.07 14.98 16.44
N ARG A 140 -17.49 13.80 16.17
CA ARG A 140 -16.04 13.61 16.17
C ARG A 140 -15.35 14.52 15.15
N LYS A 141 -15.90 14.64 13.92
CA LYS A 141 -15.37 15.51 12.87
C LYS A 141 -15.45 16.98 13.27
N GLU A 142 -16.58 17.40 13.83
CA GLU A 142 -16.77 18.77 14.29
C GLU A 142 -15.79 19.14 15.41
N GLN A 143 -15.60 18.24 16.37
CA GLN A 143 -14.61 18.40 17.44
C GLN A 143 -13.19 18.60 16.87
N LEU A 144 -12.77 17.75 15.93
CA LEU A 144 -11.45 17.86 15.30
C LEU A 144 -11.30 19.16 14.50
N LEU A 145 -12.35 19.60 13.80
CA LEU A 145 -12.34 20.86 13.07
C LEU A 145 -12.21 22.08 14.00
N MET A 146 -12.89 22.05 15.15
CA MET A 146 -12.77 23.11 16.16
C MET A 146 -11.35 23.16 16.74
N GLU A 147 -10.77 22.01 17.07
CA GLU A 147 -9.40 21.91 17.58
C GLU A 147 -8.37 22.46 16.56
N GLN A 148 -8.52 22.12 15.28
CA GLN A 148 -7.68 22.66 14.21
C GLN A 148 -7.85 24.18 14.04
N LEU A 149 -9.08 24.68 14.15
CA LEU A 149 -9.36 26.11 14.05
C LEU A 149 -8.70 26.89 15.21
N GLU A 150 -8.78 26.37 16.43
CA GLU A 150 -8.14 26.96 17.60
C GLU A 150 -6.62 26.96 17.46
N GLN A 151 -6.02 25.85 17.03
CA GLN A 151 -4.59 25.76 16.77
C GLN A 151 -4.12 26.78 15.73
N SER A 152 -4.86 26.91 14.62
CA SER A 152 -4.56 27.87 13.56
C SER A 152 -4.62 29.32 14.05
N ARG A 153 -5.65 29.67 14.85
CA ARG A 153 -5.77 31.00 15.47
C ARG A 153 -4.63 31.32 16.41
N MET A 154 -4.20 30.36 17.23
CA MET A 154 -3.04 30.53 18.12
C MET A 154 -1.76 30.77 17.33
N GLN A 155 -1.55 30.02 16.24
CA GLN A 155 -0.40 30.20 15.37
C GLN A 155 -0.41 31.56 14.65
N GLU A 156 -1.57 32.01 14.18
CA GLU A 156 -1.75 33.34 13.58
C GLU A 156 -1.36 34.44 14.58
N GLN A 157 -1.84 34.36 15.82
CA GLN A 157 -1.52 35.33 16.86
C GLN A 157 -0.01 35.34 17.20
N GLN A 158 0.60 34.17 17.33
CA GLN A 158 2.05 34.06 17.55
C GLN A 158 2.85 34.70 16.41
N THR A 159 2.50 34.37 15.17
CA THR A 159 3.15 34.89 13.97
C THR A 159 2.95 36.41 13.85
N MET A 160 1.80 36.93 14.27
CA MET A 160 1.51 38.37 14.28
C MET A 160 2.41 39.12 15.27
N LEU A 161 2.57 38.61 16.48
CA LEU A 161 3.44 39.20 17.51
C LEU A 161 4.92 39.16 17.11
N GLU A 162 5.35 38.04 16.50
CA GLU A 162 6.71 37.90 15.97
C GLU A 162 6.96 38.91 14.84
N ASN A 163 6.04 39.02 13.87
CA ASN A 163 6.13 40.00 12.79
C ASN A 163 6.17 41.43 13.31
N GLU A 164 5.38 41.78 14.33
CA GLU A 164 5.40 43.11 14.93
C GLU A 164 6.77 43.41 15.57
N THR A 165 7.35 42.43 16.27
CA THR A 165 8.67 42.54 16.89
C THR A 165 9.77 42.71 15.84
N LEU A 166 9.73 41.90 14.76
CA LEU A 166 10.65 42.02 13.64
C LEU A 166 10.54 43.38 12.94
N ARG A 167 9.32 43.89 12.74
CA ARG A 167 9.11 45.24 12.17
C ARG A 167 9.74 46.32 13.04
N ARG A 168 9.59 46.24 14.37
CA ARG A 168 10.24 47.17 15.31
C ARG A 168 11.77 47.10 15.21
N GLN A 169 12.35 45.91 15.16
CA GLN A 169 13.80 45.73 14.99
C GLN A 169 14.31 46.28 13.66
N VAL A 170 13.59 46.09 12.56
CA VAL A 170 13.94 46.64 11.24
C VAL A 170 13.93 48.17 11.28
N GLU A 171 12.96 48.79 11.96
CA GLU A 171 12.89 50.24 12.10
C GLU A 171 14.04 50.80 12.97
N GLU A 172 14.36 50.12 14.07
CA GLU A 172 15.54 50.45 14.89
C GLU A 172 16.83 50.39 14.07
N LEU A 173 17.03 49.30 13.31
CA LEU A 173 18.20 49.14 12.43
C LEU A 173 18.25 50.21 11.33
N ARG A 174 17.09 50.61 10.77
CA ARG A 174 17.00 51.68 9.77
C ARG A 174 17.45 53.03 10.34
N GLY A 175 17.18 53.30 11.61
CA GLY A 175 17.62 54.52 12.30
C GLY A 175 19.16 54.68 12.39
N PHE A 176 19.94 53.62 12.17
CA PHE A 176 21.41 53.67 12.16
C PHE A 176 22.01 53.99 10.77
N PHE A 177 21.20 54.04 9.71
CA PHE A 177 21.66 54.37 8.35
C PHE A 177 21.18 55.78 7.93
N PRO A 178 21.99 56.58 7.19
CA PRO A 178 21.55 57.86 6.64
C PRO A 178 20.33 57.68 5.72
N PRO A 179 19.40 58.65 5.63
CA PRO A 179 18.27 58.55 4.72
C PRO A 179 18.78 58.45 3.28
N ALA A 180 18.66 57.28 2.67
CA ALA A 180 18.90 57.11 1.24
C ALA A 180 17.67 57.63 0.48
N ASP A 181 17.90 58.50 -0.52
CA ASP A 181 16.90 59.15 -1.38
C ASP A 181 16.17 58.17 -2.33
N HIS A 182 15.95 56.92 -1.93
CA HIS A 182 15.32 55.89 -2.74
C HIS A 182 14.07 55.40 -2.02
N PRO A 183 12.87 55.52 -2.62
CA PRO A 183 11.64 55.09 -1.96
C PRO A 183 11.70 53.58 -1.72
N VAL A 184 11.81 53.19 -0.45
CA VAL A 184 11.69 51.79 -0.02
C VAL A 184 10.30 51.33 -0.42
N PRO A 185 10.15 50.23 -1.21
CA PRO A 185 8.84 49.69 -1.53
C PRO A 185 8.08 49.40 -0.24
N SER A 186 6.87 49.95 -0.11
CA SER A 186 6.01 49.65 1.03
C SER A 186 5.84 48.14 1.08
N TYR A 187 6.10 47.55 2.25
CA TYR A 187 5.72 46.17 2.49
C TYR A 187 4.24 46.04 2.13
N ARG A 188 3.91 45.10 1.24
CA ARG A 188 2.51 44.86 0.86
C ARG A 188 1.72 44.58 2.12
N ASP A 189 0.77 45.46 2.43
CA ASP A 189 -0.21 45.21 3.47
C ASP A 189 -1.02 43.97 3.07
N TYR A 190 -0.84 42.89 3.82
CA TYR A 190 -1.73 41.74 3.73
C TYR A 190 -3.05 42.13 4.40
N TYR A 191 -3.99 42.57 3.58
CA TYR A 191 -5.39 42.68 4.01
C TYR A 191 -5.99 41.27 4.10
N PRO A 192 -6.74 40.94 5.16
CA PRO A 192 -7.45 39.68 5.23
C PRO A 192 -8.44 39.59 4.07
N VAL A 193 -8.31 38.56 3.24
CA VAL A 193 -9.28 38.26 2.18
C VAL A 193 -10.59 37.91 2.86
N LYS A 194 -11.54 38.85 2.81
CA LYS A 194 -12.90 38.63 3.28
C LYS A 194 -13.51 37.55 2.37
N MET A 195 -13.70 36.32 2.88
CA MET A 195 -14.45 35.31 2.15
C MET A 195 -15.89 35.82 1.96
N GLN A 196 -16.23 36.12 0.72
CA GLN A 196 -17.55 36.58 0.33
C GLN A 196 -18.41 35.32 0.17
N ASN A 197 -19.18 34.98 1.20
CA ASN A 197 -20.27 34.01 1.07
C ASN A 197 -21.37 34.65 0.21
N THR A 198 -21.28 34.50 -1.11
CA THR A 198 -22.39 34.83 -2.00
C THR A 198 -23.42 33.71 -1.93
N LEU A 199 -24.43 33.90 -1.08
CA LEU A 199 -25.72 33.23 -1.23
C LEU A 199 -26.40 33.87 -2.45
N ALA A 200 -26.29 33.22 -3.62
CA ALA A 200 -26.97 33.65 -4.84
C ALA A 200 -28.29 32.90 -4.97
N ASP A 201 -29.38 33.60 -4.65
CA ASP A 201 -30.73 33.32 -5.12
C ASP A 201 -30.84 33.68 -6.63
N HIS A 202 -31.76 33.02 -7.32
CA HIS A 202 -31.84 32.81 -8.76
C HIS A 202 -31.98 34.09 -9.63
N GLY A 203 -31.37 34.08 -10.83
CA GLY A 203 -31.75 35.01 -11.91
C GLY A 203 -30.77 35.14 -13.09
N VAL A 204 -30.87 34.20 -14.05
CA VAL A 204 -30.64 34.32 -15.51
C VAL A 204 -29.45 35.17 -16.04
N GLY A 205 -28.51 34.51 -16.74
CA GLY A 205 -27.63 35.13 -17.74
C GLY A 205 -26.31 34.39 -18.01
N SER A 206 -26.34 33.34 -18.84
CA SER A 206 -25.17 32.67 -19.47
C SER A 206 -24.30 33.64 -20.32
N PRO A 207 -23.03 33.33 -20.71
CA PRO A 207 -22.58 31.99 -21.15
C PRO A 207 -21.18 31.49 -20.70
N GLU A 208 -21.15 30.16 -20.57
CA GLU A 208 -20.06 29.18 -20.73
C GLU A 208 -18.59 29.65 -20.82
N VAL A 209 -17.78 29.17 -19.87
CA VAL A 209 -16.45 28.62 -20.20
C VAL A 209 -16.33 27.24 -19.55
N ARG A 210 -16.26 26.24 -20.42
CA ARG A 210 -16.15 24.81 -20.12
C ARG A 210 -14.69 24.47 -19.80
N TYR A 211 -14.41 23.93 -18.62
CA TYR A 211 -13.18 23.17 -18.38
C TYR A 211 -13.54 21.77 -17.89
N ASN A 212 -13.13 20.79 -18.69
CA ASN A 212 -13.30 19.36 -18.42
C ASN A 212 -12.39 18.94 -17.26
N TYR A 213 -12.94 18.27 -16.26
CA TYR A 213 -12.16 17.43 -15.35
C TYR A 213 -12.43 15.97 -15.66
N GLN A 214 -11.41 15.33 -16.20
CA GLN A 214 -11.35 13.90 -16.41
C GLN A 214 -11.12 13.23 -15.05
N MET A 215 -12.08 12.41 -14.63
CA MET A 215 -11.97 11.56 -13.45
C MET A 215 -10.88 10.51 -13.70
N GLN A 216 -9.81 10.53 -12.91
CA GLN A 216 -9.07 9.32 -12.60
C GLN A 216 -9.32 8.96 -11.13
N LYS A 217 -9.85 7.76 -11.02
CA LYS A 217 -10.11 6.99 -9.82
C LYS A 217 -8.77 6.42 -9.37
N GLU A 218 -8.38 6.63 -8.12
CA GLU A 218 -7.99 5.58 -7.15
C GLU A 218 -7.27 6.19 -5.94
N ASP A 219 -7.59 5.57 -4.81
CA ASP A 219 -6.99 5.63 -3.49
C ASP A 219 -7.28 6.79 -2.53
N SER A 220 -7.98 6.37 -1.49
CA SER A 220 -8.29 6.98 -0.20
C SER A 220 -7.19 7.88 0.36
N ASP A 221 -7.49 9.18 0.46
CA ASP A 221 -6.91 10.05 1.46
C ASP A 221 -8.01 10.97 2.00
N ILE A 222 -8.50 10.70 3.21
CA ILE A 222 -9.31 11.66 3.97
C ILE A 222 -8.34 12.60 4.70
N THR A 223 -7.48 13.26 3.94
CA THR A 223 -6.60 14.30 4.48
C THR A 223 -7.02 15.61 3.83
N LEU A 224 -7.89 16.35 4.51
CA LEU A 224 -8.17 17.73 4.17
C LEU A 224 -6.95 18.58 4.55
N HIS A 225 -5.93 18.56 3.70
CA HIS A 225 -4.87 19.56 3.77
C HIS A 225 -5.46 20.91 3.31
N LEU A 226 -5.89 21.73 4.26
CA LEU A 226 -6.03 23.17 4.02
C LEU A 226 -4.63 23.71 3.81
N GLY A 227 -4.35 24.05 2.56
CA GLY A 227 -3.01 24.22 2.02
C GLY A 227 -2.18 25.29 2.75
N LEU A 228 -0.98 24.86 3.16
CA LEU A 228 0.25 25.63 3.02
C LEU A 228 1.33 24.63 2.56
N PRO A 229 1.81 24.70 1.31
CA PRO A 229 2.91 23.86 0.88
C PRO A 229 4.18 24.36 1.57
N ILE A 230 4.69 23.56 2.50
CA ILE A 230 6.08 23.62 2.93
C ILE A 230 6.86 22.86 1.88
N ASP A 231 7.59 23.56 1.02
CA ASP A 231 8.73 22.98 0.32
C ASP A 231 9.83 24.02 0.12
N VAL A 232 10.87 23.87 0.95
CA VAL A 232 12.21 24.36 0.68
C VAL A 232 12.87 23.31 -0.20
N TYR A 233 13.25 23.67 -1.44
CA TYR A 233 14.58 23.45 -2.05
C TYR A 233 14.55 23.74 -3.57
N SER A 234 15.25 24.81 -3.94
CA SER A 234 16.12 24.95 -5.11
C SER A 234 15.67 24.47 -6.51
N LYS A 235 15.55 25.42 -7.45
CA LYS A 235 16.33 25.35 -8.71
C LYS A 235 16.43 26.71 -9.41
N MET A 236 17.67 27.09 -9.67
CA MET A 236 18.11 28.22 -10.49
C MET A 236 17.46 28.21 -11.87
N LYS A 237 17.12 29.40 -12.38
CA LYS A 237 17.07 29.69 -13.82
C LYS A 237 17.50 31.15 -14.05
N GLU A 238 18.66 31.31 -14.69
CA GLU A 238 19.13 32.55 -15.28
C GLU A 238 18.23 32.98 -16.45
N PRO A 239 18.18 34.29 -16.78
CA PRO A 239 17.43 34.79 -17.92
C PRO A 239 18.26 34.79 -19.21
N GLU A 240 17.68 34.30 -20.30
CA GLU A 240 18.22 34.47 -21.65
C GLU A 240 18.08 35.92 -22.13
N THR A 241 19.16 36.46 -22.69
CA THR A 241 19.12 37.59 -23.64
C THR A 241 20.07 37.32 -24.81
N GLY A 242 19.45 36.94 -25.94
CA GLY A 242 19.67 37.41 -27.30
C GLY A 242 21.06 37.77 -27.88
N ILE A 243 21.28 37.16 -29.05
CA ILE A 243 21.84 37.68 -30.33
C ILE A 243 23.38 37.67 -30.53
N LEU A 244 23.80 36.82 -31.49
CA LEU A 244 24.73 37.05 -32.64
C LEU A 244 25.44 35.72 -32.99
N SER A 245 24.97 34.97 -33.99
CA SER A 245 25.56 34.91 -35.34
C SER A 245 27.10 34.94 -35.36
N ASN A 246 27.73 33.80 -35.59
CA ASN A 246 28.40 33.55 -36.88
C ASN A 246 28.90 32.11 -37.01
N ASP A 247 28.66 31.64 -38.22
CA ASP A 247 29.10 30.45 -38.91
C ASP A 247 30.63 30.40 -39.09
N SER A 248 31.23 29.22 -38.96
CA SER A 248 32.45 28.79 -39.68
C SER A 248 32.78 27.33 -39.33
N GLY A 249 32.52 26.44 -40.29
CA GLY A 249 32.87 25.03 -40.23
C GLY A 249 34.35 24.71 -40.49
N SER A 250 34.80 23.64 -39.87
CA SER A 250 35.89 22.70 -40.24
C SER A 250 36.14 21.86 -38.98
N GLN A 251 36.33 20.55 -39.01
CA GLN A 251 37.21 19.83 -39.91
C GLN A 251 36.89 18.34 -39.89
N MET A 252 37.18 17.71 -41.02
CA MET A 252 37.14 16.29 -41.29
C MET A 252 38.15 15.50 -40.45
N ALA A 253 37.75 14.27 -40.14
CA ALA A 253 38.48 12.99 -40.13
C ALA A 253 40.02 12.92 -40.30
N ILE A 254 40.49 11.72 -39.92
CA ILE A 254 41.80 11.05 -40.17
C ILE A 254 42.85 11.37 -39.07
N PHE A 255 43.49 10.44 -38.33
CA PHE A 255 43.79 9.01 -38.45
C PHE A 255 43.38 8.21 -37.20
#